data_AF-A0A957JKX3-F1
#
_entry.id   AF-A0A957JKX3-F1
#
_cell.length_a   1.000
_cell.length_b   1.000
_cell.length_c   1.000
_cell.angle_alpha   90.00
_cell.angle_beta   90.00
_cell.angle_gamma   90.00
#
_symmetry.space_group_name_H-M   'P 1'
#
loop_
_entity.id
_entity.type
_entity.pdbx_description
1 polymer ?
#
loop_
_entity_poly.entity_id
_entity_poly.type
_entity_poly.pdbx_seq_one_letter_code
_entity_poly.pdbx_strand_id
1 'polypeptide(L)'
;MKPKTILTYTFIVTAMLLALSSIVSADLSNIDFESYSNGTINNQDGWSSFGAAGSGCAVYDHAVVDNTYGYASFGSRSLRISNAVTSGCFGDQTFSKSLADEAGESTAGNGGFSGGTRHASFAAQWDFASTKPNEEQTGLSVVASPDRGDGARMSWIQMADTPSGLEVNFYDYQTAVPDFIFTNVASGLDRTIPHTIRIEMEFVEGTANDIVRVYVDGVLGHTGTSWEITSVM
;
A
#
# COMPACT_ATOMS: atom_id res chain seq x y z
N MET A 1 -15.78 83.55 24.28
CA MET A 1 -14.80 82.62 24.87
C MET A 1 -14.41 81.61 23.78
N LYS A 2 -13.17 81.64 23.26
CA LYS A 2 -12.59 80.49 22.53
C LYS A 2 -11.99 79.57 23.60
N PRO A 3 -12.14 78.23 23.51
CA PRO A 3 -11.11 77.39 22.85
C PRO A 3 -11.69 76.15 22.11
N LYS A 4 -11.20 75.81 20.91
CA LYS A 4 -10.15 74.83 20.54
C LYS A 4 -10.62 73.36 20.42
N THR A 5 -10.64 72.90 19.17
CA THR A 5 -10.04 71.67 18.60
C THR A 5 -10.23 70.33 19.34
N ILE A 6 -10.67 69.29 18.61
CA ILE A 6 -9.88 68.07 18.31
C ILE A 6 -10.56 67.31 17.17
N LEU A 7 -9.76 67.08 16.12
CA LEU A 7 -10.05 66.25 14.97
C LEU A 7 -9.64 64.82 15.34
N THR A 8 -10.57 63.87 15.36
CA THR A 8 -10.25 62.46 15.58
C THR A 8 -10.43 61.72 14.25
N TYR A 9 -9.31 61.41 13.59
CA TYR A 9 -9.27 60.47 12.48
C TYR A 9 -9.37 59.06 13.05
N THR A 10 -10.47 58.36 12.76
CA THR A 10 -10.57 56.92 13.02
C THR A 10 -9.93 56.18 11.85
N PHE A 11 -8.72 55.68 12.07
CA PHE A 11 -8.10 54.66 11.22
C PHE A 11 -8.82 53.33 11.45
N ILE A 12 -9.55 52.82 10.47
CA ILE A 12 -10.02 51.43 10.46
C ILE A 12 -8.88 50.60 9.87
N VAL A 13 -8.21 49.82 10.71
CA VAL A 13 -7.24 48.80 10.28
C VAL A 13 -8.02 47.57 9.86
N THR A 14 -8.08 47.30 8.55
CA THR A 14 -8.60 46.05 8.01
C THR A 14 -7.53 44.97 8.18
N ALA A 15 -7.70 44.06 9.14
CA ALA A 15 -6.86 42.87 9.25
C ALA A 15 -7.29 41.86 8.17
N MET A 16 -6.49 41.73 7.11
CA MET A 16 -6.67 40.72 6.08
C MET A 16 -6.05 39.41 6.58
N LEU A 17 -6.87 38.47 7.05
CA LEU A 17 -6.42 37.10 7.33
C LEU A 17 -6.12 36.42 5.99
N LEU A 18 -4.84 36.31 5.63
CA LEU A 18 -4.38 35.39 4.60
C LEU A 18 -4.42 33.97 5.20
N ALA A 19 -5.48 33.23 4.90
CA ALA A 19 -5.50 31.78 5.10
C ALA A 19 -4.48 31.16 4.13
N LEU A 20 -3.27 30.90 4.62
CA LEU A 20 -2.30 30.07 3.93
C LEU A 20 -2.82 28.63 3.98
N SER A 21 -3.39 28.15 2.87
CA SER A 21 -3.60 26.72 2.68
C SER A 21 -2.23 26.06 2.60
N SER A 22 -1.82 25.36 3.66
CA SER A 22 -0.66 24.47 3.61
C SER A 22 -0.92 23.45 2.52
N ILE A 23 -0.10 23.47 1.46
CA ILE A 23 -0.09 22.38 0.48
C ILE A 23 0.57 21.20 1.20
N VAL A 24 -0.22 20.26 1.69
CA VAL A 24 0.29 18.96 2.14
C VAL A 24 0.67 18.20 0.88
N SER A 25 1.96 17.95 0.70
CA SER A 25 2.46 17.05 -0.35
C SER A 25 2.64 15.68 0.28
N ALA A 26 2.02 14.66 -0.31
CA ALA A 26 2.36 13.28 0.02
C ALA A 26 3.76 12.97 -0.51
N ASP A 27 4.54 12.21 0.27
CA ASP A 27 5.68 11.51 -0.29
C ASP A 27 5.15 10.37 -1.18
N LEU A 28 5.73 10.23 -2.37
CA LEU A 28 5.18 9.39 -3.44
C LEU A 28 6.29 8.70 -4.20
N SER A 29 6.07 7.42 -4.48
CA SER A 29 6.92 6.62 -5.35
C SER A 29 6.09 5.93 -6.42
N ASN A 30 6.48 6.11 -7.69
CA ASN A 30 5.90 5.40 -8.83
C ASN A 30 6.91 4.38 -9.36
N ILE A 31 6.45 3.16 -9.64
CA ILE A 31 7.27 2.04 -10.09
C ILE A 31 6.61 1.42 -11.33
N ASP A 32 7.35 1.31 -12.43
CA ASP A 32 6.90 0.74 -13.72
C ASP A 32 7.78 -0.43 -14.21
N PHE A 33 8.76 -0.86 -13.41
CA PHE A 33 9.74 -1.92 -13.69
C PHE A 33 10.65 -1.73 -14.93
N GLU A 34 10.52 -0.65 -15.69
CA GLU A 34 11.28 -0.46 -16.94
C GLU A 34 12.78 -0.26 -16.70
N SER A 35 13.15 0.36 -15.57
CA SER A 35 14.54 0.55 -15.15
C SER A 35 15.17 -0.67 -14.45
N TYR A 36 14.40 -1.74 -14.24
CA TYR A 36 14.83 -2.92 -13.49
C TYR A 36 15.39 -3.98 -14.43
N SER A 37 16.42 -4.68 -13.98
CA SER A 37 17.00 -5.82 -14.70
C SER A 37 16.18 -7.09 -14.48
N ASN A 38 16.05 -7.92 -15.52
CA ASN A 38 15.40 -9.23 -15.40
C ASN A 38 16.10 -10.12 -14.37
N GLY A 39 15.32 -10.97 -13.71
CA GLY A 39 15.76 -11.84 -12.62
C GLY A 39 15.29 -11.35 -11.26
N THR A 40 16.10 -11.54 -10.22
CA THR A 40 15.73 -11.13 -8.85
C THR A 40 15.63 -9.60 -8.74
N ILE A 41 14.58 -9.13 -8.07
CA ILE A 41 14.42 -7.70 -7.75
C ILE A 41 15.29 -7.24 -6.57
N ASN A 42 15.86 -8.20 -5.83
CA ASN A 42 16.66 -7.91 -4.65
C ASN A 42 17.83 -6.96 -4.96
N ASN A 43 18.03 -5.96 -4.11
CA ASN A 43 19.04 -4.91 -4.25
C ASN A 43 18.87 -3.99 -5.47
N GLN A 44 17.69 -3.95 -6.09
CA GLN A 44 17.38 -2.98 -7.15
C GLN A 44 16.46 -1.89 -6.59
N ASP A 45 16.85 -0.61 -6.73
CA ASP A 45 16.01 0.55 -6.35
C ASP A 45 15.39 0.45 -4.94
N GLY A 46 16.15 -0.04 -3.95
CA GLY A 46 15.69 -0.17 -2.57
C GLY A 46 14.78 -1.36 -2.27
N TRP A 47 14.47 -2.21 -3.26
CA TRP A 47 13.76 -3.47 -3.03
C TRP A 47 14.64 -4.50 -2.34
N SER A 48 14.04 -5.29 -1.45
CA SER A 48 14.64 -6.49 -0.89
C SER A 48 13.79 -7.71 -1.21
N SER A 49 14.44 -8.84 -1.48
CA SER A 49 13.76 -10.09 -1.83
C SER A 49 14.74 -11.26 -1.63
N PHE A 50 15.14 -11.51 -0.38
CA PHE A 50 16.17 -12.50 -0.08
C PHE A 50 15.79 -13.92 -0.52
N GLY A 51 14.53 -14.31 -0.35
CA GLY A 51 14.02 -15.60 -0.81
C GLY A 51 14.16 -15.75 -2.32
N ALA A 52 13.76 -14.76 -3.11
CA ALA A 52 13.93 -14.81 -4.56
C ALA A 52 15.40 -14.73 -5.00
N ALA A 53 16.27 -14.12 -4.18
CA ALA A 53 17.72 -14.09 -4.39
C ALA A 53 18.43 -15.41 -4.00
N GLY A 54 17.68 -16.43 -3.59
CA GLY A 54 18.24 -17.75 -3.21
C GLY A 54 18.85 -17.77 -1.83
N SER A 55 18.53 -16.79 -0.98
CA SER A 55 18.94 -16.71 0.43
C SER A 55 17.75 -17.00 1.34
N GLY A 56 18.02 -17.17 2.64
CA GLY A 56 16.97 -17.44 3.60
C GLY A 56 16.53 -18.91 3.61
N CYS A 57 15.27 -19.18 3.92
CA CYS A 57 14.80 -20.54 4.13
C CYS A 57 14.07 -21.18 2.94
N ALA A 58 13.74 -20.40 1.90
CA ALA A 58 13.11 -20.90 0.67
C ALA A 58 13.43 -20.01 -0.53
N VAL A 59 13.45 -20.61 -1.72
CA VAL A 59 13.67 -19.88 -2.98
C VAL A 59 12.31 -19.54 -3.60
N TYR A 60 11.83 -18.33 -3.36
CA TYR A 60 10.51 -17.89 -3.87
C TYR A 60 10.53 -17.69 -5.39
N ASP A 61 9.41 -18.02 -6.05
CA ASP A 61 9.24 -17.86 -7.51
C ASP A 61 8.82 -16.43 -7.86
N HIS A 62 9.71 -15.48 -7.56
CA HIS A 62 9.51 -14.07 -7.87
C HIS A 62 10.63 -13.59 -8.79
N ALA A 63 10.30 -12.86 -9.85
CA ALA A 63 11.29 -12.28 -10.75
C ALA A 63 10.74 -11.10 -11.54
N VAL A 64 11.59 -10.10 -11.80
CA VAL A 64 11.37 -9.16 -12.89
C VAL A 64 11.55 -9.91 -14.21
N VAL A 65 10.55 -9.85 -15.07
CA VAL A 65 10.51 -10.57 -16.35
C VAL A 65 10.03 -9.65 -17.45
N ASP A 66 10.36 -10.00 -18.70
CA ASP A 66 9.79 -9.36 -19.87
C ASP A 66 8.27 -9.64 -19.91
N ASN A 67 7.50 -8.59 -20.17
CA ASN A 67 6.06 -8.65 -20.36
C ASN A 67 5.74 -9.31 -21.71
N THR A 68 5.62 -10.63 -21.68
CA THR A 68 5.29 -11.47 -22.84
C THR A 68 3.83 -11.94 -22.83
N TYR A 69 3.04 -11.46 -21.86
CA TYR A 69 1.69 -11.94 -21.58
C TYR A 69 0.58 -11.16 -22.32
N GLY A 70 0.94 -10.09 -23.04
CA GLY A 70 0.02 -9.32 -23.88
C GLY A 70 -0.62 -8.10 -23.21
N TYR A 71 -0.19 -7.74 -22.00
CA TYR A 71 -0.72 -6.59 -21.26
C TYR A 71 0.01 -5.31 -21.63
N ALA A 72 -0.42 -4.62 -22.69
CA ALA A 72 0.28 -3.42 -23.17
C ALA A 72 0.43 -2.30 -22.12
N SER A 73 -0.47 -2.20 -21.14
CA SER A 73 -0.39 -1.21 -20.06
C SER A 73 0.75 -1.46 -19.07
N PHE A 74 1.33 -2.66 -19.03
CA PHE A 74 2.42 -3.01 -18.12
C PHE A 74 3.81 -2.71 -18.72
N GLY A 75 3.87 -2.01 -19.84
CA GLY A 75 5.16 -1.72 -20.50
C GLY A 75 5.84 -2.99 -20.98
N SER A 76 7.18 -2.99 -20.92
CA SER A 76 8.03 -4.09 -21.37
C SER A 76 8.42 -5.05 -20.25
N ARG A 77 8.27 -4.69 -18.97
CA ARG A 77 8.64 -5.54 -17.83
C ARG A 77 7.64 -5.51 -16.69
N SER A 78 7.65 -6.57 -15.90
CA SER A 78 6.82 -6.66 -14.69
C SER A 78 7.47 -7.54 -13.62
N LEU A 79 7.14 -7.33 -12.36
CA LEU A 79 7.42 -8.28 -11.29
C LEU A 79 6.40 -9.43 -11.34
N ARG A 80 6.86 -10.62 -11.72
CA ARG A 80 6.07 -11.86 -11.66
C ARG A 80 6.23 -12.49 -10.28
N ILE A 81 5.12 -12.93 -9.70
CA ILE A 81 5.04 -13.55 -8.37
C ILE A 81 4.12 -14.77 -8.45
N SER A 82 4.48 -15.86 -7.76
CA SER A 82 3.60 -17.01 -7.54
C SER A 82 3.76 -17.59 -6.14
N ASN A 83 2.85 -18.47 -5.73
CA ASN A 83 2.94 -19.27 -4.51
C ASN A 83 3.42 -20.71 -4.77
N ALA A 84 4.14 -20.95 -5.88
CA ALA A 84 4.72 -22.28 -6.16
C ALA A 84 5.71 -22.74 -5.08
N VAL A 85 6.35 -21.78 -4.41
CA VAL A 85 7.17 -21.99 -3.21
C VAL A 85 6.64 -21.08 -2.12
N THR A 86 6.27 -21.65 -0.98
CA THR A 86 5.83 -20.91 0.21
C THR A 86 6.69 -21.29 1.41
N SER A 87 6.84 -20.36 2.35
CA SER A 87 7.54 -20.62 3.61
C SER A 87 7.05 -19.69 4.72
N GLY A 88 7.41 -20.01 5.97
CA GLY A 88 7.14 -19.17 7.13
C GLY A 88 8.19 -18.07 7.38
N CYS A 89 9.15 -17.86 6.49
CA CYS A 89 10.20 -16.85 6.68
C CYS A 89 9.76 -15.50 6.14
N PHE A 90 9.25 -14.68 7.06
CA PHE A 90 8.75 -13.34 6.78
C PHE A 90 9.87 -12.38 6.35
N GLY A 91 11.05 -12.48 6.96
CA GLY A 91 12.19 -11.63 6.58
C GLY A 91 12.75 -11.89 5.17
N ASP A 92 12.38 -13.00 4.53
CA ASP A 92 12.85 -13.34 3.19
C ASP A 92 11.89 -12.89 2.07
N GLN A 93 10.74 -12.31 2.44
CA GLN A 93 9.70 -11.87 1.50
C GLN A 93 10.20 -10.77 0.57
N THR A 94 9.41 -10.47 -0.45
CA THR A 94 9.69 -9.33 -1.33
C THR A 94 9.10 -8.07 -0.72
N PHE A 95 9.96 -7.15 -0.34
CA PHE A 95 9.59 -5.83 0.18
C PHE A 95 9.91 -4.79 -0.88
N SER A 96 8.92 -3.92 -1.15
CA SER A 96 9.16 -2.72 -1.94
C SER A 96 10.11 -1.77 -1.20
N LYS A 97 10.66 -0.81 -1.94
CA LYS A 97 11.30 0.33 -1.30
C LYS A 97 10.30 1.09 -0.43
N SER A 98 10.75 1.53 0.74
CA SER A 98 9.98 2.43 1.60
C SER A 98 9.93 3.84 1.01
N LEU A 99 8.90 4.59 1.40
CA LEU A 99 8.89 6.04 1.24
C LEU A 99 9.90 6.67 2.23
N ALA A 100 10.26 7.93 1.99
CA ALA A 100 11.10 8.71 2.90
C ALA A 100 10.35 9.10 4.17
N ASP A 101 9.06 9.42 4.06
CA ASP A 101 8.17 9.72 5.17
C ASP A 101 7.38 8.49 5.62
N GLU A 102 7.24 8.32 6.94
CA GLU A 102 6.49 7.23 7.57
C GLU A 102 4.99 7.53 7.68
N ALA A 103 4.20 6.47 7.82
CA ALA A 103 2.77 6.59 8.08
C ALA A 103 2.36 5.86 9.36
N GLY A 104 1.52 6.46 10.18
CA GLY A 104 1.07 5.86 11.44
C GLY A 104 0.48 6.86 12.42
N GLU A 105 -0.04 6.34 13.54
CA GLU A 105 -0.44 7.16 14.68
C GLU A 105 0.74 7.96 15.23
N SER A 106 0.49 9.15 15.79
CA SER A 106 1.53 10.07 16.28
C SER A 106 2.44 9.49 17.36
N THR A 107 1.98 8.48 18.09
CA THR A 107 2.73 7.83 19.18
C THR A 107 3.24 6.42 18.85
N ALA A 108 2.94 5.90 17.66
CA ALA A 108 3.36 4.57 17.22
C ALA A 108 4.89 4.40 17.21
N GLY A 109 5.37 3.22 17.63
CA GLY A 109 6.78 2.90 17.63
C GLY A 109 7.30 2.62 16.23
N ASN A 110 8.35 3.32 15.81
CA ASN A 110 9.02 3.12 14.52
C ASN A 110 10.05 1.98 14.54
N GLY A 111 10.76 1.79 15.64
CA GLY A 111 11.80 0.75 15.72
C GLY A 111 13.03 1.00 14.84
N GLY A 112 13.09 2.12 14.13
CA GLY A 112 14.18 2.49 13.22
C GLY A 112 14.03 1.90 11.81
N PHE A 113 12.85 1.39 11.45
CA PHE A 113 12.59 0.75 10.16
C PHE A 113 11.94 1.70 9.14
N SER A 114 11.28 2.76 9.59
CA SER A 114 10.76 3.84 8.75
C SER A 114 11.42 5.18 9.15
N GLY A 115 11.13 6.28 8.45
CA GLY A 115 11.81 7.56 8.67
C GLY A 115 10.96 8.80 8.35
N GLY A 116 11.61 9.95 8.29
CA GLY A 116 10.99 11.19 7.84
C GLY A 116 9.90 11.76 8.76
N THR A 117 8.97 12.49 8.17
CA THR A 117 7.82 13.08 8.85
C THR A 117 6.69 12.06 8.90
N ARG A 118 6.05 11.91 10.05
CA ARG A 118 4.91 11.01 10.20
C ARG A 118 3.62 11.60 9.65
N HIS A 119 2.90 10.80 8.86
CA HIS A 119 1.57 11.12 8.35
C HIS A 119 0.53 10.12 8.88
N ALA A 120 -0.66 10.61 9.24
CA ALA A 120 -1.77 9.76 9.69
C ALA A 120 -2.52 9.08 8.52
N SER A 121 -1.89 8.97 7.35
CA SER A 121 -2.49 8.37 6.17
C SER A 121 -1.45 7.67 5.30
N PHE A 122 -1.82 6.53 4.75
CA PHE A 122 -1.03 5.79 3.77
C PHE A 122 -1.93 5.38 2.60
N ALA A 123 -1.36 5.38 1.39
CA ALA A 123 -2.04 4.83 0.22
C ALA A 123 -1.04 4.05 -0.63
N ALA A 124 -1.49 2.90 -1.14
CA ALA A 124 -0.75 2.12 -2.12
C ALA A 124 -1.70 1.69 -3.23
N GLN A 125 -1.17 1.64 -4.45
CA GLN A 125 -1.89 1.16 -5.62
C GLN A 125 -0.94 0.31 -6.45
N TRP A 126 -1.45 -0.79 -6.99
CA TRP A 126 -0.74 -1.60 -7.97
C TRP A 126 -1.74 -2.21 -8.96
N ASP A 127 -1.23 -2.47 -10.15
CA ASP A 127 -1.95 -3.23 -11.16
C ASP A 127 -1.46 -4.68 -11.15
N PHE A 128 -2.37 -5.62 -11.38
CA PHE A 128 -2.05 -7.04 -11.49
C PHE A 128 -2.80 -7.69 -12.64
N ALA A 129 -2.24 -8.78 -13.18
CA ALA A 129 -2.85 -9.54 -14.27
C ALA A 129 -2.39 -11.01 -14.20
N SER A 130 -3.18 -11.93 -14.76
CA SER A 130 -2.83 -13.36 -14.79
C SER A 130 -1.75 -13.63 -15.83
N THR A 131 -0.74 -14.44 -15.50
CA THR A 131 0.20 -14.97 -16.50
C THR A 131 -0.44 -16.05 -17.39
N LYS A 132 -1.64 -16.51 -17.02
CA LYS A 132 -2.48 -17.49 -17.72
C LYS A 132 -3.86 -16.89 -18.00
N PRO A 133 -4.00 -15.98 -18.98
CA PRO A 133 -5.25 -15.27 -19.23
C PRO A 133 -6.43 -16.18 -19.63
N ASN A 134 -6.16 -17.38 -20.15
CA ASN A 134 -7.17 -18.26 -20.73
C ASN A 134 -7.49 -19.50 -19.87
N GLU A 135 -6.85 -19.66 -18.71
CA GLU A 135 -7.05 -20.82 -17.85
C GLU A 135 -6.84 -20.47 -16.37
N GLU A 136 -7.55 -21.17 -15.49
CA GLU A 136 -7.32 -21.09 -14.05
C GLU A 136 -5.95 -21.68 -13.69
N GLN A 137 -5.21 -20.98 -12.84
CA GLN A 137 -4.07 -21.52 -12.12
C GLN A 137 -4.54 -22.03 -10.75
N THR A 138 -5.04 -23.26 -10.70
CA THR A 138 -5.64 -23.82 -9.48
C THR A 138 -4.72 -23.72 -8.27
N GLY A 139 -5.22 -23.07 -7.21
CA GLY A 139 -4.50 -22.86 -5.96
C GLY A 139 -3.56 -21.65 -5.96
N LEU A 140 -3.49 -20.87 -7.04
CA LEU A 140 -2.73 -19.62 -7.07
C LEU A 140 -3.35 -18.61 -6.09
N SER A 141 -2.54 -18.17 -5.14
CA SER A 141 -2.89 -17.18 -4.14
C SER A 141 -1.63 -16.40 -3.75
N VAL A 142 -1.60 -15.12 -4.09
CA VAL A 142 -0.52 -14.19 -3.73
C VAL A 142 -1.07 -13.13 -2.79
N VAL A 143 -0.29 -12.68 -1.82
CA VAL A 143 -0.73 -11.65 -0.87
C VAL A 143 0.19 -10.43 -0.89
N ALA A 144 -0.40 -9.26 -0.64
CA ALA A 144 0.31 -8.02 -0.38
C ALA A 144 -0.19 -7.46 0.96
N SER A 145 0.73 -7.03 1.82
CA SER A 145 0.43 -6.42 3.11
C SER A 145 1.30 -5.19 3.30
N PRO A 146 0.78 -4.12 3.93
CA PRO A 146 1.63 -3.11 4.50
C PRO A 146 2.57 -3.74 5.54
N ASP A 147 3.80 -3.23 5.59
CA ASP A 147 4.85 -3.69 6.48
C ASP A 147 5.70 -2.49 6.87
N ARG A 148 6.19 -2.49 8.10
CA ARG A 148 7.03 -1.41 8.62
C ARG A 148 8.51 -1.56 8.32
N GLY A 149 8.91 -2.64 7.68
CA GLY A 149 10.29 -3.01 7.37
C GLY A 149 10.87 -4.15 8.20
N ASP A 150 10.11 -4.77 9.11
CA ASP A 150 10.57 -5.88 9.96
C ASP A 150 9.90 -7.24 9.67
N GLY A 151 9.02 -7.30 8.68
CA GLY A 151 8.29 -8.51 8.29
C GLY A 151 7.08 -8.80 9.16
N ALA A 152 6.70 -7.91 10.08
CA ALA A 152 5.45 -8.01 10.83
C ALA A 152 4.26 -7.67 9.91
N ARG A 153 3.53 -8.72 9.50
CA ARG A 153 2.34 -8.54 8.65
C ARG A 153 1.20 -7.92 9.44
N MET A 154 0.57 -6.90 8.84
CA MET A 154 -0.73 -6.36 9.26
C MET A 154 -1.88 -7.14 8.59
N SER A 155 -3.03 -6.48 8.37
CA SER A 155 -4.04 -6.91 7.40
C SER A 155 -3.42 -7.11 6.01
N TRP A 156 -3.98 -8.00 5.20
CA TRP A 156 -3.47 -8.25 3.85
C TRP A 156 -4.56 -8.34 2.80
N ILE A 157 -4.14 -8.04 1.57
CA ILE A 157 -4.89 -8.26 0.35
C ILE A 157 -4.40 -9.55 -0.28
N GLN A 158 -5.31 -10.46 -0.59
CA GLN A 158 -5.04 -11.66 -1.36
C GLN A 158 -5.58 -11.50 -2.77
N MET A 159 -4.74 -11.82 -3.76
CA MET A 159 -5.11 -12.01 -5.15
C MET A 159 -5.13 -13.52 -5.43
N ALA A 160 -6.30 -14.05 -5.77
CA ALA A 160 -6.49 -15.49 -6.00
C ALA A 160 -7.02 -15.76 -7.41
N ASP A 161 -6.68 -16.93 -7.96
CA ASP A 161 -7.23 -17.44 -9.22
C ASP A 161 -8.21 -18.58 -8.92
N THR A 162 -9.49 -18.42 -9.27
CA THR A 162 -10.58 -19.34 -8.93
C THR A 162 -11.36 -19.76 -10.17
N PRO A 163 -12.14 -20.85 -10.18
CA PRO A 163 -12.83 -21.30 -11.40
C PRO A 163 -13.67 -20.23 -12.14
N SER A 164 -14.14 -19.20 -11.46
CA SER A 164 -14.95 -18.11 -12.03
C SER A 164 -14.16 -16.90 -12.54
N GLY A 165 -12.87 -16.76 -12.21
CA GLY A 165 -12.09 -15.55 -12.51
C GLY A 165 -11.00 -15.29 -11.47
N LEU A 166 -10.43 -14.10 -11.50
CA LEU A 166 -9.59 -13.63 -10.40
C LEU A 166 -10.49 -13.10 -9.27
N GLU A 167 -9.98 -13.20 -8.05
CA GLU A 167 -10.61 -12.67 -6.85
C GLU A 167 -9.63 -11.78 -6.09
N VAL A 168 -10.18 -10.73 -5.46
CA VAL A 168 -9.47 -9.91 -4.49
C VAL A 168 -10.17 -10.09 -3.15
N ASN A 169 -9.41 -10.55 -2.17
CA ASN A 169 -9.89 -10.79 -0.82
C ASN A 169 -9.12 -9.92 0.17
N PHE A 170 -9.78 -9.49 1.24
CA PHE A 170 -9.16 -8.74 2.32
C PHE A 170 -9.28 -9.54 3.61
N TYR A 171 -8.20 -9.54 4.38
CA TYR A 171 -8.13 -10.14 5.69
C TYR A 171 -7.72 -9.07 6.69
N ASP A 172 -8.66 -8.62 7.50
CA ASP A 172 -8.42 -7.70 8.60
C ASP A 172 -8.50 -8.36 9.95
N TYR A 173 -7.65 -7.92 10.88
CA TYR A 173 -7.73 -8.36 12.25
C TYR A 173 -8.82 -7.59 12.98
N GLN A 174 -9.77 -8.31 13.58
CA GLN A 174 -10.87 -7.69 14.32
C GLN A 174 -10.73 -8.00 15.81
N THR A 175 -10.53 -6.99 16.65
CA THR A 175 -10.40 -7.21 18.10
C THR A 175 -11.66 -7.77 18.75
N ALA A 176 -12.83 -7.48 18.18
CA ALA A 176 -14.13 -8.01 18.63
C ALA A 176 -14.24 -9.53 18.44
N VAL A 177 -13.57 -10.08 17.43
CA VAL A 177 -13.46 -11.52 17.14
C VAL A 177 -11.98 -11.77 16.86
N PRO A 178 -11.13 -12.05 17.87
CA PRO A 178 -9.67 -11.89 17.84
C PRO A 178 -8.98 -12.84 16.85
N ASP A 179 -9.19 -12.57 15.57
CA ASP A 179 -8.88 -13.40 14.42
C ASP A 179 -8.84 -12.51 13.16
N PHE A 180 -8.24 -13.03 12.10
CA PHE A 180 -8.32 -12.42 10.77
C PHE A 180 -9.62 -12.80 10.10
N ILE A 181 -10.43 -11.81 9.77
CA ILE A 181 -11.73 -12.00 9.15
C ILE A 181 -11.60 -11.85 7.64
N PHE A 182 -12.07 -12.88 6.95
CA PHE A 182 -12.09 -12.91 5.49
C PHE A 182 -13.27 -12.08 4.94
N THR A 183 -12.97 -11.22 3.97
CA THR A 183 -13.96 -10.57 3.12
C THR A 183 -13.59 -10.73 1.64
N ASN A 184 -14.50 -11.23 0.82
CA ASN A 184 -14.36 -11.16 -0.65
C ASN A 184 -14.71 -9.74 -1.11
N VAL A 185 -13.72 -9.00 -1.62
CA VAL A 185 -13.86 -7.61 -2.07
C VAL A 185 -14.34 -7.54 -3.51
N ALA A 186 -13.81 -8.43 -4.35
CA ALA A 186 -14.22 -8.59 -5.74
C ALA A 186 -14.05 -10.05 -6.18
N SER A 187 -14.93 -10.52 -7.06
CA SER A 187 -14.87 -11.87 -7.64
C SER A 187 -15.29 -11.88 -9.10
N GLY A 188 -14.89 -12.93 -9.81
CA GLY A 188 -15.18 -13.07 -11.24
C GLY A 188 -14.47 -12.03 -12.11
N LEU A 189 -13.33 -11.50 -11.64
CA LEU A 189 -12.51 -10.57 -12.40
C LEU A 189 -11.92 -11.27 -13.64
N ASP A 190 -11.87 -10.54 -14.75
CA ASP A 190 -11.49 -11.08 -16.05
C ASP A 190 -9.96 -11.27 -16.15
N ARG A 191 -9.52 -12.53 -16.26
CA ARG A 191 -8.11 -12.89 -16.37
C ARG A 191 -7.40 -12.27 -17.58
N THR A 192 -8.15 -11.85 -18.60
CA THR A 192 -7.60 -11.37 -19.87
C THR A 192 -7.25 -9.89 -19.86
N ILE A 193 -7.59 -9.17 -18.79
CA ILE A 193 -7.27 -7.75 -18.62
C ILE A 193 -6.53 -7.51 -17.30
N PRO A 194 -5.73 -6.43 -17.23
CA PRO A 194 -5.21 -5.96 -15.95
C PRO A 194 -6.31 -5.40 -15.06
N HIS A 195 -6.14 -5.60 -13.76
CA HIS A 195 -6.98 -5.05 -12.70
C HIS A 195 -6.15 -4.20 -11.76
N THR A 196 -6.77 -3.16 -11.20
CA THR A 196 -6.11 -2.25 -10.26
C THR A 196 -6.62 -2.50 -8.84
N ILE A 197 -5.70 -2.66 -7.90
CA ILE A 197 -6.02 -2.64 -6.47
C ILE A 197 -5.48 -1.34 -5.89
N ARG A 198 -6.29 -0.67 -5.08
CA ARG A 198 -5.85 0.47 -4.29
C ARG A 198 -6.28 0.29 -2.84
N ILE A 199 -5.37 0.55 -1.93
CA ILE A 199 -5.64 0.63 -0.50
C ILE A 199 -5.42 2.05 -0.01
N GLU A 200 -6.30 2.50 0.87
CA GLU A 200 -6.11 3.70 1.69
C GLU A 200 -6.21 3.30 3.15
N MET A 201 -5.31 3.83 3.96
CA MET A 201 -5.30 3.64 5.39
C MET A 201 -5.32 5.01 6.07
N GLU A 202 -6.25 5.19 7.00
CA GLU A 202 -6.26 6.31 7.94
C GLU A 202 -5.90 5.78 9.31
N PHE A 203 -4.83 6.30 9.88
CA PHE A 203 -4.37 5.91 11.20
C PHE A 203 -5.04 6.79 12.25
N VAL A 204 -5.86 6.18 13.09
CA VAL A 204 -6.68 6.91 14.06
C VAL A 204 -6.11 6.67 15.44
N GLU A 205 -5.80 7.74 16.18
CA GLU A 205 -5.32 7.61 17.56
C GLU A 205 -6.30 6.77 18.39
N GLY A 206 -5.83 5.66 18.95
CA GLY A 206 -6.69 4.79 19.73
C GLY A 206 -6.28 3.33 19.73
N THR A 207 -7.28 2.46 19.77
CA THR A 207 -7.06 1.01 19.73
C THR A 207 -8.13 0.38 18.86
N ALA A 208 -7.70 -0.40 17.88
CA ALA A 208 -8.45 -1.06 16.83
C ALA A 208 -9.48 -0.14 16.13
N ASN A 209 -9.06 1.08 15.77
CA ASN A 209 -9.87 2.10 15.13
C ASN A 209 -9.27 2.68 13.83
N ASP A 210 -8.14 2.17 13.36
CA ASP A 210 -7.66 2.42 11.99
C ASP A 210 -8.72 2.07 10.94
N ILE A 211 -8.76 2.86 9.86
CA ILE A 211 -9.71 2.67 8.77
C ILE A 211 -8.96 2.25 7.51
N VAL A 212 -9.31 1.08 6.97
CA VAL A 212 -8.74 0.57 5.71
C VAL A 212 -9.82 0.52 4.65
N ARG A 213 -9.62 1.21 3.53
CA ARG A 213 -10.50 1.17 2.36
C ARG A 213 -9.83 0.43 1.23
N VAL A 214 -10.52 -0.57 0.69
CA VAL A 214 -10.03 -1.40 -0.42
C VAL A 214 -10.86 -1.15 -1.66
N TYR A 215 -10.18 -0.76 -2.73
CA TYR A 215 -10.78 -0.50 -4.03
C TYR A 215 -10.24 -1.49 -5.06
N VAL A 216 -11.14 -1.96 -5.93
CA VAL A 216 -10.81 -2.77 -7.11
C VAL A 216 -11.37 -2.07 -8.33
N ASP A 217 -10.53 -1.82 -9.33
CA ASP A 217 -10.87 -1.10 -10.57
C ASP A 217 -11.57 0.25 -10.32
N GLY A 218 -11.11 0.96 -9.28
CA GLY A 218 -11.63 2.25 -8.86
C GLY A 218 -12.92 2.20 -8.02
N VAL A 219 -13.51 1.02 -7.80
CA VAL A 219 -14.73 0.83 -7.01
C VAL A 219 -14.38 0.46 -5.57
N LEU A 220 -14.92 1.18 -4.59
CA LEU A 220 -14.80 0.83 -3.17
C LEU A 220 -15.56 -0.47 -2.91
N GLY A 221 -14.85 -1.57 -2.66
CA GLY A 221 -15.45 -2.88 -2.39
C GLY A 221 -15.59 -3.17 -0.89
N HIS A 222 -14.72 -2.59 -0.06
CA HIS A 222 -14.74 -2.84 1.39
C HIS A 222 -14.15 -1.69 2.20
N THR A 223 -14.67 -1.52 3.43
CA THR A 223 -14.06 -0.70 4.49
C THR A 223 -13.98 -1.57 5.74
N GLY A 224 -12.76 -1.76 6.24
CA GLY A 224 -12.47 -2.60 7.41
C GLY A 224 -11.41 -1.95 8.30
N THR A 225 -10.75 -2.77 9.13
CA THR A 225 -9.72 -2.30 10.07
C THR A 225 -8.32 -2.77 9.69
N SER A 226 -7.32 -2.36 10.47
CA SER A 226 -5.94 -2.86 10.41
C SER A 226 -5.66 -3.81 11.60
N TRP A 227 -4.55 -4.56 11.55
CA TRP A 227 -3.98 -5.12 12.79
C TRP A 227 -3.23 -4.00 13.51
N GLU A 228 -3.77 -3.55 14.64
CA GLU A 228 -3.09 -2.61 15.50
C GLU A 228 -2.23 -3.30 16.56
N ILE A 229 -0.92 -3.12 16.45
CA ILE A 229 -0.02 -3.01 17.60
C ILE A 229 0.71 -1.70 17.36
N THR A 230 0.31 -0.58 17.98
CA THR A 230 1.03 0.71 18.09
C THR A 230 2.31 0.85 17.23
N SER A 231 2.20 0.75 15.90
CA SER A 231 3.34 0.64 14.98
C SER A 231 3.04 1.39 13.69
N VAL A 232 4.09 2.00 13.17
CA VAL A 232 4.09 2.76 11.91
C VAL A 232 4.39 1.86 10.73
N MET A 233 4.21 2.37 9.51
CA MET A 233 4.69 1.85 8.23
C MET A 233 5.76 2.75 7.63
#